data_AF-A0A7H4P1A4-F1
#
_entry.id   AF-A0A7H4P1A4-F1
#
_cell.length_a   1.000
_cell.length_b   1.000
_cell.length_c   1.000
_cell.angle_alpha   90.00
_cell.angle_beta   90.00
_cell.angle_gamma   90.00
#
_symmetry.space_group_name_H-M   'P 1'
#
loop_
_entity.id
_entity.type
_entity.pdbx_description
1 polymer ?
#
loop_
_entity_poly.entity_id
_entity_poly.type
_entity_poly.pdbx_seq_one_letter_code
_entity_poly.pdbx_strand_id
1 'polypeptide(L)'
;MGNDQRAHLLPLGIEQLPALNAFDTVFSMGVLYHRRSPLDHLWQLKDQLVPGGELVLETLVVEGDENTVLVPGDRYAQMRNVYFSRPPPR
;
A
#
# COMPACT_ATOMS: atom_id res chain seq x y z
N MET A 1 -13.39 -24.69 15.72
CA MET A 1 -12.80 -23.94 14.58
C MET A 1 -11.86 -22.90 15.20
N GLY A 2 -10.56 -23.11 15.23
CA GLY A 2 -9.66 -22.18 15.93
C GLY A 2 -8.19 -22.58 16.04
N ASN A 3 -7.78 -23.67 15.36
CA ASN A 3 -6.40 -24.17 15.40
C ASN A 3 -5.77 -24.18 14.00
N ASP A 4 -6.26 -23.32 13.11
CA ASP A 4 -5.71 -23.18 11.78
C ASP A 4 -4.48 -22.27 11.84
N GLN A 5 -3.29 -22.89 11.84
CA GLN A 5 -2.01 -22.16 11.88
C GLN A 5 -1.53 -21.70 10.50
N ARG A 6 -2.39 -21.70 9.48
CA ARG A 6 -2.04 -21.22 8.13
C ARG A 6 -2.05 -19.69 8.03
N ALA A 7 -2.54 -18.98 9.05
CA ALA A 7 -2.60 -17.52 9.09
C ALA A 7 -1.93 -16.98 10.36
N HIS A 8 -1.12 -15.95 10.19
CA HIS A 8 -0.43 -15.26 11.28
C HIS A 8 -0.63 -13.75 11.16
N LEU A 9 -0.87 -13.08 12.29
CA LEU A 9 -0.92 -11.62 12.38
C LEU A 9 0.28 -11.14 13.21
N LEU A 10 1.14 -10.36 12.59
CA LEU A 10 2.29 -9.74 13.25
C LEU A 10 1.97 -8.26 13.46
N PRO A 11 2.08 -7.73 14.70
CA PRO A 11 1.82 -6.31 14.99
C PRO A 11 3.03 -5.45 14.59
N LEU A 12 3.36 -5.42 13.30
CA LEU A 12 4.48 -4.70 12.72
C LEU A 12 4.00 -3.78 11.60
N GLY A 13 4.60 -2.59 11.53
CA GLY A 13 4.53 -1.74 10.34
C GLY A 13 5.47 -2.24 9.25
N ILE A 14 5.15 -1.92 7.99
CA ILE A 14 5.95 -2.37 6.84
C ILE A 14 7.40 -1.85 6.90
N GLU A 15 7.63 -0.67 7.46
CA GLU A 15 8.96 -0.10 7.65
C GLU A 15 9.85 -0.89 8.62
N GLN A 16 9.29 -1.80 9.40
CA GLN A 16 10.02 -2.67 10.31
C GLN A 16 10.45 -3.98 9.65
N LEU A 17 9.95 -4.27 8.44
CA LEU A 17 10.30 -5.48 7.70
C LEU A 17 11.60 -5.26 6.91
N PRO A 18 12.57 -6.18 6.99
CA PRO A 18 13.70 -6.17 6.07
C PRO A 18 13.23 -6.56 4.66
N ALA A 19 14.11 -6.46 3.66
CA ALA A 19 13.85 -6.99 2.33
C ALA A 19 13.83 -8.53 2.38
N LEU A 20 12.63 -9.12 2.46
CA LEU A 20 12.46 -10.56 2.61
C LEU A 20 12.54 -11.32 1.28
N ASN A 21 12.04 -10.72 0.19
CA ASN A 21 11.93 -11.36 -1.14
C ASN A 21 11.37 -12.79 -1.05
N ALA A 22 10.32 -12.98 -0.26
CA ALA A 22 9.85 -14.30 0.18
C ALA A 22 8.36 -14.54 -0.09
N PHE A 23 7.60 -13.52 -0.45
CA PHE A 23 6.16 -13.64 -0.71
C PHE A 23 5.89 -13.76 -2.21
N ASP A 24 5.06 -14.72 -2.59
CA ASP A 24 4.56 -14.88 -3.97
C ASP A 24 3.57 -13.77 -4.32
N THR A 25 2.78 -13.33 -3.35
CA THR A 25 1.77 -12.27 -3.52
C THR A 25 1.75 -11.36 -2.30
N VAL A 26 1.75 -10.05 -2.53
CA VAL A 26 1.68 -9.03 -1.47
C VAL A 26 0.43 -8.18 -1.68
N PHE A 27 -0.35 -8.00 -0.62
CA PHE A 27 -1.53 -7.15 -0.61
C PHE A 27 -1.23 -5.84 0.13
N SER A 28 -1.53 -4.71 -0.50
CA SER A 28 -1.52 -3.39 0.14
C SER A 28 -2.84 -2.71 -0.18
N MET A 29 -3.82 -2.85 0.72
CA MET A 29 -5.17 -2.32 0.56
C MET A 29 -5.43 -1.27 1.64
N GLY A 30 -5.84 -0.06 1.26
CA GLY A 30 -6.13 1.02 2.18
C GLY A 30 -4.94 1.69 2.86
N VAL A 31 -3.70 1.40 2.42
CA VAL A 31 -2.48 1.87 3.10
C VAL A 31 -1.79 3.02 2.37
N LEU A 32 -1.76 2.99 1.03
CA LEU A 32 -0.89 3.87 0.24
C LEU A 32 -1.19 5.36 0.45
N TYR A 33 -2.47 5.74 0.52
CA TYR A 33 -2.88 7.13 0.73
C TYR A 33 -2.52 7.69 2.12
N HIS A 34 -2.16 6.85 3.09
CA HIS A 34 -1.66 7.26 4.40
C HIS A 34 -0.14 7.46 4.44
N ARG A 35 0.58 7.13 3.36
CA ARG A 35 2.04 7.24 3.32
C ARG A 35 2.46 8.61 2.79
N ARG A 36 3.37 9.25 3.52
CA ARG A 36 3.98 10.53 3.11
C ARG A 36 4.83 10.40 1.84
N SER A 37 5.50 9.26 1.69
CA SER A 37 6.27 8.90 0.50
C SER A 37 5.66 7.66 -0.15
N PRO A 38 4.78 7.81 -1.15
CA PRO A 38 4.11 6.68 -1.79
C PRO A 38 5.09 5.82 -2.60
N LEU A 39 6.13 6.42 -3.19
CA LEU A 39 7.13 5.67 -3.96
C LEU A 39 7.98 4.76 -3.07
N ASP A 40 8.42 5.25 -1.90
CA ASP A 40 9.17 4.43 -0.95
C ASP A 40 8.33 3.26 -0.45
N HIS A 41 7.01 3.46 -0.25
CA HIS A 41 6.10 2.38 0.12
C HIS A 41 5.99 1.32 -0.99
N LEU A 42 5.90 1.73 -2.26
CA LEU A 42 5.89 0.80 -3.39
C LEU A 42 7.21 0.00 -3.48
N TRP A 43 8.35 0.63 -3.20
CA TRP A 43 9.63 -0.06 -3.13
C TRP A 43 9.68 -1.04 -1.96
N GLN A 44 9.21 -0.65 -0.78
CA GLN A 44 9.12 -1.53 0.38
C GLN A 44 8.26 -2.78 0.09
N LEU A 45 7.13 -2.61 -0.61
CA LEU A 45 6.27 -3.74 -1.02
C LEU A 45 6.98 -4.65 -2.03
N LYS A 46 7.71 -4.07 -2.99
CA LYS A 46 8.50 -4.81 -3.97
C LYS A 46 9.59 -5.65 -3.29
N ASP A 47 10.24 -5.12 -2.26
CA ASP A 47 11.29 -5.83 -1.50
C ASP A 47 10.77 -7.03 -0.69
N GLN A 48 9.45 -7.16 -0.53
CA GLN A 48 8.83 -8.35 0.06
C GLN A 48 8.56 -9.45 -0.98
N LEU A 49 8.43 -9.10 -2.25
CA LEU A 49 8.07 -10.01 -3.33
C LEU A 49 9.26 -10.81 -3.84
N VAL A 50 9.01 -12.08 -4.16
CA VAL A 50 9.93 -12.87 -5.00
C VAL A 50 9.97 -12.29 -6.43
N PRO A 51 11.05 -12.54 -7.20
CA PRO A 51 11.06 -12.21 -8.62
C PRO A 51 9.88 -12.88 -9.36
N GLY A 52 9.07 -12.08 -10.06
CA GLY A 52 7.86 -12.54 -10.74
C GLY A 52 6.62 -12.67 -9.85
N GLY A 53 6.71 -12.30 -8.57
CA GLY A 53 5.58 -12.24 -7.66
C GLY A 53 4.56 -11.15 -8.03
N GLU A 54 3.36 -11.26 -7.45
CA GLU A 54 2.23 -10.38 -7.74
C GLU A 54 2.02 -9.32 -6.63
N LEU A 55 1.85 -8.06 -7.03
CA LEU A 55 1.41 -7.00 -6.13
C LEU A 55 -0.07 -6.69 -6.35
N VAL A 56 -0.88 -6.86 -5.31
CA VAL A 56 -2.28 -6.42 -5.29
C VAL A 56 -2.38 -5.11 -4.50
N LEU A 57 -2.57 -4.00 -5.21
CA LEU A 57 -2.61 -2.66 -4.64
C LEU A 57 -4.03 -2.08 -4.72
N GLU A 58 -4.57 -1.66 -3.58
CA GLU A 58 -5.83 -0.92 -3.49
C GLU A 58 -5.59 0.38 -2.69
N THR A 59 -6.12 1.48 -3.22
CA THR A 59 -5.97 2.81 -2.63
C THR A 59 -7.12 3.71 -3.08
N LEU A 60 -7.35 4.80 -2.34
CA LEU A 60 -8.18 5.90 -2.79
C LEU A 60 -7.59 6.53 -4.04
N VAL A 61 -8.45 6.78 -5.02
CA VAL A 61 -8.13 7.47 -6.29
C VAL A 61 -9.12 8.60 -6.51
N VAL A 62 -8.71 9.59 -7.29
CA VAL A 62 -9.57 10.69 -7.75
C VAL A 62 -9.73 10.64 -9.26
N GLU A 63 -10.85 11.14 -9.77
CA GLU A 63 -11.04 11.30 -11.21
C GLU A 63 -10.06 12.34 -11.76
N GLY A 64 -9.44 12.03 -12.90
CA GLY A 64 -8.45 12.89 -13.53
C GLY A 64 -7.62 12.18 -14.59
N ASP A 65 -6.65 12.90 -15.14
CA ASP A 65 -5.63 12.36 -16.04
C ASP A 65 -4.40 11.84 -15.28
N GLU A 66 -3.42 11.32 -16.01
CA GLU A 66 -2.17 10.79 -15.47
C GLU A 66 -1.34 11.78 -14.63
N ASN A 67 -1.62 13.08 -14.73
CA ASN A 67 -0.92 14.12 -13.98
C ASN A 67 -1.76 14.66 -12.82
N THR A 68 -2.98 14.15 -12.65
CA THR A 68 -3.89 14.60 -11.60
C THR A 68 -3.51 13.93 -10.28
N VAL A 69 -3.14 14.74 -9.29
CA VAL A 69 -2.81 14.27 -7.94
C VAL A 69 -3.62 15.09 -6.93
N LEU A 70 -4.38 14.41 -6.08
CA LEU A 70 -5.01 15.04 -4.93
C LEU A 70 -4.14 14.86 -3.68
N VAL A 71 -3.64 16.00 -3.17
CA VAL A 71 -3.07 16.14 -1.84
C VAL A 71 -4.09 16.95 -1.01
N PRO A 72 -4.94 16.31 -0.20
CA PRO A 72 -5.89 17.05 0.61
C PRO A 72 -5.16 17.85 1.70
N GLY A 73 -5.79 18.94 2.16
CA GLY A 73 -5.32 19.71 3.33
C GLY A 73 -5.52 18.93 4.63
N ASP A 74 -6.33 19.44 5.55
CA ASP A 74 -6.44 18.84 6.89
C ASP A 74 -7.25 17.54 6.94
N ARG A 75 -8.24 17.36 6.05
CA ARG A 75 -9.15 16.21 6.05
C ARG A 75 -9.61 15.85 4.64
N TYR A 76 -9.70 14.55 4.37
CA TYR A 76 -10.42 13.98 3.23
C TYR A 76 -11.42 12.96 3.74
N ALA A 77 -12.71 13.09 3.41
CA ALA A 77 -13.77 12.21 3.90
C ALA A 77 -13.74 11.97 5.43
N GLN A 78 -13.49 13.02 6.22
CA GLN A 78 -13.24 12.98 7.68
C GLN A 78 -11.97 12.25 8.15
N MET A 79 -11.26 11.55 7.26
CA MET A 79 -9.97 10.94 7.53
C MET A 79 -8.87 12.01 7.60
N ARG A 80 -8.02 11.89 8.63
CA ARG A 80 -6.78 12.66 8.78
C ARG A 80 -5.64 11.91 8.07
N ASN A 81 -4.59 12.64 7.66
CA ASN A 81 -3.38 12.08 7.06
C ASN A 81 -3.61 11.33 5.74
N VAL A 82 -4.35 11.95 4.82
CA VAL A 82 -4.42 11.51 3.42
C VAL A 82 -3.41 12.34 2.64
N TYR A 83 -2.47 11.71 1.95
CA TYR A 83 -1.34 12.40 1.31
C TYR A 83 -1.37 12.32 -0.21
N PHE A 84 -1.64 11.14 -0.78
CA PHE A 84 -1.49 10.92 -2.22
C PHE A 84 -2.61 10.04 -2.77
N SER A 85 -3.26 10.52 -3.82
CA SER A 85 -4.18 9.73 -4.65
C SER A 85 -4.02 10.18 -6.10
N ARG A 86 -3.79 9.21 -6.99
CA ARG A 86 -3.60 9.39 -8.44
C ARG A 86 -4.51 8.41 -9.17
N PRO A 87 -5.14 8.78 -10.29
CA PRO A 87 -5.88 7.84 -11.12
C PRO A 87 -4.96 6.75 -11.72
N PRO A 88 -5.50 5.56 -12.02
CA PRO A 88 -4.75 4.53 -12.73
C PRO A 88 -4.41 5.00 -14.17
N PRO A 89 -3.26 4.59 -14.72
CA PRO A 89 -2.98 4.78 -16.15
C PRO A 89 -4.04 4.06 -16.99
N ARG A 90 -4.44 4.65 -18.12
CA ARG A 90 -5.42 4.03 -19.04
C ARG A 90 -4.82 2.85 -19.80
#